data_AF-A0AA88E6K1-F1
#
_entry.id   AF-A0AA88E6K1-F1
#
_cell.length_a   1.000
_cell.length_b   1.000
_cell.length_c   1.000
_cell.angle_alpha   90.00
_cell.angle_beta   90.00
_cell.angle_gamma   90.00
#
_symmetry.space_group_name_H-M   'P 1'
#
loop_
_entity.id
_entity.type
_entity.pdbx_description
1 polymer ?
#
loop_
_entity_poly.entity_id
_entity_poly.type
_entity_poly.pdbx_seq_one_letter_code
_entity_poly.pdbx_strand_id
1 'polypeptide(L)'
;MLQVSTRTDFGGLFLHDDDIPGWFTCISNGSSVSFEVPLLEDSSLKGCLVRVVYSYSPKPTCHSAFPSVSVVNKTQRKSFIFDLIALSHHGTTCEGHLWQGLVSNDELKLKGGDKVEVSLDFGEYYTVKKTGLYLLFRSRVSYQMIQNDEPGTSSSWFHQKAQMLRGFFQI
;
A
#
# COMPACT_ATOMS: atom_id res chain seq x y z
N MET A 1 -23.56 8.24 15.32
CA MET A 1 -23.48 7.42 14.09
C MET A 1 -22.36 6.41 14.30
N LEU A 2 -22.60 5.11 14.12
CA LEU A 2 -21.61 4.06 14.46
C LEU A 2 -20.75 3.75 13.22
N GLN A 3 -19.44 3.98 13.33
CA GLN A 3 -18.45 3.56 12.33
C GLN A 3 -17.91 2.19 12.76
N VAL A 4 -18.03 1.19 11.90
CA VAL A 4 -17.46 -0.14 12.17
C VAL A 4 -15.96 -0.07 11.88
N SER A 5 -15.14 -0.37 12.89
CA SER A 5 -13.69 -0.44 12.78
C SER A 5 -13.19 -1.86 13.05
N THR A 6 -12.29 -2.34 12.20
CA THR A 6 -11.59 -3.62 12.36
C THR A 6 -10.10 -3.33 12.49
N ARG A 7 -9.43 -3.99 13.43
CA ARG A 7 -8.00 -3.82 13.69
C ARG A 7 -7.29 -5.16 13.54
N THR A 8 -6.29 -5.22 12.66
CA THR A 8 -5.59 -6.46 12.27
C THR A 8 -4.09 -6.21 12.17
N ASP A 9 -3.28 -7.22 12.47
CA ASP A 9 -1.82 -7.15 12.32
C ASP A 9 -1.42 -7.31 10.85
N PHE A 10 -0.45 -6.53 10.40
CA PHE A 10 -0.13 -6.46 8.97
C PHE A 10 1.37 -6.41 8.69
N GLY A 11 1.84 -7.44 7.98
CA GLY A 11 3.22 -7.57 7.54
C GLY A 11 3.54 -6.74 6.30
N GLY A 12 4.81 -6.42 6.11
CA GLY A 12 5.31 -5.78 4.89
C GLY A 12 6.81 -5.98 4.71
N LEU A 13 7.29 -5.65 3.52
CA LEU A 13 8.70 -5.73 3.15
C LEU A 13 9.34 -4.36 3.29
N PHE A 14 10.54 -4.33 3.86
CA PHE A 14 11.42 -3.16 3.86
C PHE A 14 12.39 -3.28 2.70
N LEU A 15 12.45 -2.22 1.89
CA LEU A 15 13.30 -2.18 0.71
C LEU A 15 14.27 -0.99 0.85
N HIS A 16 15.50 -1.18 0.36
CA HIS A 16 16.51 -0.11 0.32
C HIS A 16 16.28 0.93 -0.79
N ASP A 17 15.19 0.79 -1.54
CA ASP A 17 14.75 1.72 -2.58
C ASP A 17 14.14 2.97 -1.93
N ASP A 18 14.15 4.11 -2.61
CA ASP A 18 13.63 5.38 -2.10
C ASP A 18 12.55 6.00 -3.00
N ASP A 19 12.18 5.32 -4.10
CA ASP A 19 11.13 5.79 -5.00
C ASP A 19 9.94 4.83 -5.14
N ILE A 20 8.84 5.44 -5.56
CA ILE A 20 7.62 4.77 -5.96
C ILE A 20 7.65 4.64 -7.48
N PRO A 21 7.71 3.40 -8.01
CA PRO A 21 7.76 3.16 -9.44
C PRO A 21 6.60 3.83 -10.18
N GLY A 22 6.87 4.31 -11.40
CA GLY A 22 5.89 5.04 -12.22
C GLY A 22 4.62 4.25 -12.59
N TRP A 23 4.56 2.95 -12.33
CA TRP A 23 3.37 2.12 -12.56
C TRP A 23 2.37 2.14 -11.40
N PHE A 24 2.68 2.80 -10.28
CA PHE A 24 1.69 3.09 -9.23
C PHE A 24 0.67 4.11 -9.73
N THR A 25 -0.61 3.82 -9.52
CA THR A 25 -1.71 4.59 -10.14
C THR A 25 -2.19 5.76 -9.29
N CYS A 26 -2.02 5.66 -7.96
CA CYS A 26 -2.41 6.74 -7.05
C CYS A 26 -1.20 7.10 -6.19
N ILE A 27 -0.63 8.27 -6.43
CA ILE A 27 0.56 8.75 -5.73
C ILE A 27 0.22 10.07 -5.02
N SER A 28 0.69 10.20 -3.79
CA SER A 28 0.53 11.41 -2.98
C SER A 28 1.84 11.76 -2.29
N ASN A 29 2.11 13.06 -2.16
CA ASN A 29 3.17 13.55 -1.30
C ASN A 29 2.63 13.60 0.13
N GLY A 30 3.21 12.82 1.02
CA GLY A 30 2.76 12.67 2.42
C GLY A 30 2.05 11.35 2.68
N SER A 31 1.28 11.32 3.78
CA SER A 31 0.78 10.11 4.43
C SER A 31 -0.63 9.70 4.06
N SER A 32 -1.34 10.42 3.19
CA SER A 32 -2.70 10.06 2.79
C SER A 32 -2.89 10.15 1.28
N VAL A 33 -3.67 9.22 0.75
CA VAL A 33 -4.03 9.12 -0.66
C VAL A 33 -5.46 8.62 -0.78
N SER A 34 -6.26 9.32 -1.58
CA SER A 34 -7.64 8.95 -1.86
C SER A 34 -7.78 8.43 -3.28
N PHE A 35 -8.68 7.47 -3.46
CA PHE A 35 -9.03 6.93 -4.77
C PHE A 35 -10.49 6.50 -4.81
N GLU A 36 -11.03 6.38 -6.02
CA GLU A 36 -12.32 5.76 -6.27
C GLU A 36 -12.09 4.39 -6.90
N VAL A 37 -12.76 3.36 -6.39
CA VAL A 37 -12.64 2.01 -6.95
C VAL A 37 -13.26 2.03 -8.36
N PRO A 38 -12.52 1.68 -9.42
CA PRO A 38 -13.05 1.63 -10.78
C PRO A 38 -14.32 0.77 -10.90
N LEU A 39 -15.32 1.30 -11.60
CA LEU A 39 -16.53 0.58 -12.00
C LEU A 39 -16.19 -0.29 -13.20
N LEU A 40 -15.80 -1.53 -12.95
CA LEU A 40 -15.48 -2.51 -13.98
C LEU A 40 -16.48 -3.65 -13.88
N GLU A 41 -17.23 -3.89 -14.97
CA GLU A 41 -18.34 -4.85 -15.03
C GLU A 41 -17.94 -6.27 -14.59
N ASP A 42 -16.69 -6.67 -14.84
CA ASP A 42 -16.17 -8.02 -14.58
C ASP A 42 -15.01 -8.10 -13.57
N SER A 43 -14.66 -7.00 -12.89
CA SER A 43 -13.45 -6.98 -12.06
C SER A 43 -13.78 -7.10 -10.58
N SER A 44 -13.38 -8.22 -9.97
CA SER A 44 -13.24 -8.30 -8.52
C SER A 44 -11.88 -7.70 -8.15
N LEU A 45 -11.87 -6.51 -7.53
CA LEU A 45 -10.69 -6.00 -6.83
C LEU A 45 -10.20 -7.10 -5.89
N LYS A 46 -8.92 -7.45 -5.99
CA LYS A 46 -8.25 -8.45 -5.16
C LYS A 46 -7.54 -7.83 -3.98
N GLY A 47 -7.05 -6.61 -4.13
CA GLY A 47 -6.39 -5.91 -3.06
C GLY A 47 -5.74 -4.63 -3.54
N CYS A 48 -5.00 -4.01 -2.63
CA CYS A 48 -4.27 -2.79 -2.84
C CYS A 48 -2.83 -2.97 -2.36
N LEU A 49 -1.87 -2.83 -3.26
CA LEU A 49 -0.46 -2.74 -2.89
C LEU A 49 -0.17 -1.32 -2.44
N VAL A 50 0.28 -1.17 -1.20
CA VAL A 50 0.64 0.10 -0.58
C VAL A 50 2.16 0.17 -0.52
N ARG A 51 2.74 1.29 -0.98
CA ARG A 51 4.17 1.56 -0.93
C ARG A 51 4.40 2.94 -0.33
N VAL A 52 5.31 3.03 0.64
CA VAL A 52 5.47 4.20 1.50
C VAL A 52 6.94 4.52 1.63
N VAL A 53 7.33 5.70 1.15
CA VAL A 53 8.65 6.27 1.39
C VAL A 53 8.57 7.09 2.66
N TYR A 54 9.37 6.77 3.66
CA TYR A 54 9.44 7.49 4.93
C TYR A 54 10.87 7.96 5.24
N SER A 55 11.08 8.57 6.39
CA SER A 55 12.42 8.82 6.93
C SER A 55 12.37 8.88 8.44
N TYR A 56 13.43 8.43 9.10
CA TYR A 56 13.56 8.59 10.53
C TYR A 56 13.76 10.07 10.90
N SER A 57 12.90 10.58 11.77
CA SER A 57 12.88 11.97 12.22
C SER A 57 12.29 12.06 13.63
N PRO A 58 13.00 11.56 14.66
CA PRO A 58 12.46 11.45 16.00
C PRO A 58 12.17 12.83 16.60
N LYS A 59 10.98 13.01 17.17
CA LYS A 59 10.65 14.18 17.98
C LYS A 59 11.00 13.95 19.45
N PRO A 60 11.58 14.95 20.14
CA PRO A 60 12.18 14.78 21.47
C PRO A 60 11.19 14.47 22.61
N THR A 61 9.88 14.57 22.40
CA THR A 61 8.85 14.48 23.46
C THR A 61 7.91 13.28 23.33
N CYS A 62 8.18 12.31 22.44
CA CYS A 62 7.12 11.41 21.98
C CYS A 62 7.06 10.02 22.64
N HIS A 63 5.84 9.59 22.96
CA HIS A 63 5.49 8.21 23.32
C HIS A 63 5.46 7.32 22.06
N SER A 64 5.83 6.03 22.19
CA SER A 64 5.81 5.09 21.07
C SER A 64 4.37 4.82 20.59
N ALA A 65 3.97 5.40 19.45
CA ALA A 65 2.82 4.94 18.69
C ALA A 65 3.29 3.89 17.68
N PHE A 66 2.59 2.75 17.62
CA PHE A 66 2.88 1.75 16.60
C PHE A 66 2.44 2.27 15.23
N PRO A 67 3.30 2.19 14.23
CA PRO A 67 2.94 2.63 12.89
C PRO A 67 1.78 1.79 12.36
N SER A 68 0.84 2.41 11.66
CA SER A 68 -0.37 1.77 11.15
C SER A 68 -0.79 2.33 9.79
N VAL A 69 -1.52 1.50 9.04
CA VAL A 69 -2.23 1.90 7.82
C VAL A 69 -3.72 1.89 8.12
N SER A 70 -4.39 3.00 7.84
CA SER A 70 -5.85 3.06 7.87
C SER A 70 -6.41 3.04 6.46
N VAL A 71 -7.47 2.27 6.24
CA VAL A 71 -8.25 2.25 5.00
C VAL A 71 -9.68 2.63 5.35
N VAL A 72 -10.13 3.79 4.92
CA VAL A 72 -11.45 4.35 5.21
C VAL A 72 -12.28 4.36 3.93
N ASN A 73 -13.32 3.52 3.88
CA ASN A 73 -14.34 3.56 2.85
C ASN A 73 -15.43 4.55 3.24
N LYS A 74 -15.41 5.73 2.60
CA LYS A 74 -16.35 6.84 2.86
C LYS A 74 -17.77 6.53 2.35
N THR A 75 -17.88 5.74 1.28
CA THR A 75 -19.18 5.33 0.70
C THR A 75 -19.91 4.34 1.61
N GLN A 76 -19.22 3.29 2.05
CA GLN A 76 -19.78 2.25 2.92
C GLN A 76 -19.71 2.59 4.42
N ARG A 77 -19.02 3.67 4.81
CA ARG A 77 -18.78 4.08 6.21
C ARG A 77 -18.10 2.99 7.05
N LYS A 78 -17.06 2.37 6.49
CA LYS A 78 -16.23 1.37 7.15
C LYS A 78 -14.80 1.85 7.22
N SER A 79 -14.10 1.47 8.28
CA SER A 79 -12.66 1.72 8.41
C SER A 79 -11.94 0.48 8.88
N PHE A 80 -10.74 0.30 8.37
CA PHE A 80 -9.84 -0.80 8.73
C PHE A 80 -8.52 -0.19 9.17
N ILE A 81 -7.94 -0.71 10.24
CA ILE A 81 -6.65 -0.28 10.78
C ILE A 81 -5.74 -1.49 10.80
N PHE A 82 -4.57 -1.34 10.21
CA PHE A 82 -3.57 -2.37 10.06
C PHE A 82 -2.32 -1.96 10.84
N ASP A 83 -2.03 -2.63 11.94
CA ASP A 83 -0.83 -2.34 12.74
C ASP A 83 0.41 -2.92 12.05
N LEU A 84 1.41 -2.09 11.82
CA LEU A 84 2.67 -2.46 11.16
C LEU A 84 3.68 -2.97 12.20
N ILE A 85 3.36 -4.09 12.84
CA ILE A 85 4.12 -4.64 13.98
C ILE A 85 5.60 -4.89 13.63
N ALA A 86 5.93 -5.20 12.37
CA ALA A 86 7.31 -5.42 11.93
C ALA A 86 8.24 -4.20 12.11
N LEU A 87 7.70 -2.97 12.14
CA LEU A 87 8.48 -1.76 12.43
C LEU A 87 8.91 -1.66 13.90
N SER A 88 8.33 -2.45 14.81
CA SER A 88 8.66 -2.41 16.24
C SER A 88 9.91 -3.22 16.62
N HIS A 89 10.31 -4.18 15.78
CA HIS A 89 11.35 -5.17 16.13
C HIS A 89 12.68 -4.96 15.37
N HIS A 90 12.69 -4.12 14.35
CA HIS A 90 13.91 -3.79 13.62
C HIS A 90 14.54 -2.54 14.22
N GLY A 91 15.60 -2.74 15.03
CA GLY A 91 16.49 -1.66 15.42
C GLY A 91 16.88 -0.86 14.18
N THR A 92 16.62 0.44 14.22
CA THR A 92 16.78 1.38 13.12
C THR A 92 18.25 1.59 12.79
N THR A 93 18.87 0.66 12.06
CA THR A 93 20.02 1.03 11.22
C THR A 93 19.48 1.72 9.99
N CYS A 94 19.83 2.99 9.90
CA CYS A 94 19.61 3.91 8.81
C CYS A 94 19.81 3.27 7.42
N GLU A 95 19.07 3.80 6.45
CA GLU A 95 19.28 3.76 4.99
C GLU A 95 18.26 2.91 4.20
N GLY A 96 17.29 3.62 3.62
CA GLY A 96 16.31 3.08 2.66
C GLY A 96 14.97 2.76 3.31
N HIS A 97 14.08 3.74 3.28
CA HIS A 97 12.86 3.80 4.10
C HIS A 97 11.63 3.52 3.25
N LEU A 98 11.64 2.41 2.51
CA LEU A 98 10.48 2.00 1.75
C LEU A 98 9.80 0.83 2.45
N TRP A 99 8.59 1.06 2.94
CA TRP A 99 7.71 -0.01 3.39
C TRP A 99 6.73 -0.36 2.28
N GLN A 100 6.53 -1.66 2.05
CA GLN A 100 5.54 -2.17 1.10
C GLN A 100 4.68 -3.27 1.72
N GLY A 101 3.37 -3.17 1.56
CA GLY A 101 2.42 -4.19 2.02
C GLY A 101 1.21 -4.34 1.10
N LEU A 102 0.58 -5.52 1.10
CA LEU A 102 -0.57 -5.85 0.25
C LEU A 102 -1.84 -6.04 1.06
N VAL A 103 -2.78 -5.10 0.97
CA VAL A 103 -4.05 -5.17 1.71
C VAL A 103 -5.06 -5.92 0.85
N SER A 104 -5.56 -7.06 1.35
CA SER A 104 -6.51 -7.89 0.61
C SER A 104 -7.91 -7.28 0.59
N ASN A 105 -8.57 -7.33 -0.57
CA ASN A 105 -9.97 -6.94 -0.67
C ASN A 105 -10.92 -7.99 -0.08
N ASP A 106 -10.45 -9.20 0.22
CA ASP A 106 -11.25 -10.18 0.96
C ASP A 106 -11.57 -9.69 2.37
N GLU A 107 -10.73 -8.83 2.95
CA GLU A 107 -10.98 -8.16 4.23
C GLU A 107 -11.75 -6.84 4.04
N LEU A 108 -11.31 -6.00 3.09
CA LEU A 108 -11.89 -4.67 2.91
C LEU A 108 -13.30 -4.67 2.32
N LYS A 109 -13.66 -5.71 1.53
CA LYS A 109 -14.95 -5.86 0.83
C LYS A 109 -15.37 -4.59 0.04
N LEU A 110 -14.41 -3.94 -0.61
CA LEU A 110 -14.65 -2.77 -1.47
C LEU A 110 -15.36 -3.17 -2.76
N LYS A 111 -16.20 -2.26 -3.26
CA LYS A 111 -16.99 -2.40 -4.49
C LYS A 111 -16.64 -1.27 -5.46
N GLY A 112 -16.92 -1.49 -6.74
CA GLY A 112 -16.80 -0.42 -7.76
C GLY A 112 -17.63 0.81 -7.36
N GLY A 113 -17.05 2.00 -7.53
CA GLY A 113 -17.62 3.29 -7.14
C GLY A 113 -17.39 3.67 -5.67
N ASP A 114 -16.79 2.80 -4.85
CA ASP A 114 -16.46 3.17 -3.47
C ASP A 114 -15.36 4.23 -3.43
N LYS A 115 -15.56 5.27 -2.62
CA LYS A 115 -14.58 6.32 -2.34
C LYS A 115 -13.77 5.93 -1.11
N VAL A 116 -12.48 5.71 -1.31
CA VAL A 116 -11.59 5.16 -0.30
C VAL A 116 -10.45 6.13 -0.04
N GLU A 117 -10.12 6.33 1.23
CA GLU A 117 -8.92 7.01 1.67
C GLU A 117 -8.01 6.02 2.38
N VAL A 118 -6.75 5.98 1.99
CA VAL A 118 -5.70 5.25 2.69
C VAL A 118 -4.81 6.27 3.36
N SER A 119 -4.66 6.17 4.68
CA SER A 119 -3.79 7.04 5.46
C SER A 119 -2.79 6.24 6.30
N LEU A 120 -1.66 6.86 6.57
CA LEU A 120 -0.55 6.28 7.29
C LEU A 120 -0.30 7.09 8.56
N ASP A 121 -0.26 6.41 9.68
CA ASP A 121 0.18 6.97 10.93
C ASP A 121 1.46 6.26 11.33
N PHE A 122 2.62 6.89 11.13
CA PHE A 122 3.91 6.32 11.52
C PHE A 122 4.38 6.87 12.88
N GLY A 123 3.47 7.48 13.65
CA GLY A 123 3.81 8.20 14.87
C GLY A 123 4.74 9.38 14.61
N GLU A 124 5.40 9.85 15.65
CA GLU A 124 6.29 11.02 15.56
C GLU A 124 7.77 10.65 15.33
N TYR A 125 8.07 9.36 15.18
CA TYR A 125 9.43 8.88 14.92
C TYR A 125 9.81 8.93 13.44
N TYR A 126 8.81 8.91 12.56
CA TYR A 126 9.04 8.89 11.13
C TYR A 126 8.19 9.94 10.42
N THR A 127 8.76 10.51 9.37
CA THR A 127 8.04 11.38 8.44
C THR A 127 7.75 10.60 7.18
N VAL A 128 6.48 10.47 6.79
CA VAL A 128 6.10 9.92 5.49
C VAL A 128 6.31 10.98 4.41
N LYS A 129 7.14 10.66 3.42
CA LYS A 129 7.47 11.55 2.30
C LYS A 129 6.52 11.34 1.13
N LYS A 130 6.26 10.09 0.76
CA LYS A 130 5.50 9.74 -0.43
C LYS A 130 4.73 8.45 -0.20
N THR A 131 3.50 8.39 -0.68
CA THR A 131 2.64 7.21 -0.61
C THR A 131 2.14 6.86 -2.01
N GLY A 132 2.17 5.57 -2.34
CA GLY A 132 1.75 5.03 -3.61
C GLY A 132 0.80 3.85 -3.41
N LEU A 133 -0.30 3.84 -4.16
CA LEU A 133 -1.19 2.69 -4.27
C LEU A 133 -1.20 2.11 -5.67
N TYR A 134 -1.28 0.79 -5.73
CA TYR A 134 -1.57 0.05 -6.95
C TYR A 134 -2.72 -0.93 -6.70
N LEU A 135 -3.80 -0.77 -7.46
CA LEU A 135 -5.00 -1.60 -7.33
C LEU A 135 -4.85 -2.88 -8.14
N LEU A 136 -5.04 -4.02 -7.48
CA LEU A 136 -4.92 -5.35 -8.08
C LEU A 136 -6.30 -5.90 -8.42
N PHE A 137 -6.55 -6.24 -9.68
CA PHE A 137 -7.83 -6.79 -10.15
C PHE A 137 -7.68 -8.21 -10.69
N ARG A 138 -8.67 -9.07 -10.41
CA ARG A 138 -8.67 -10.48 -10.83
C ARG A 138 -8.61 -10.66 -12.35
N SER A 139 -9.24 -9.78 -13.13
CA SER A 139 -9.33 -9.91 -14.61
C SER A 139 -8.30 -9.07 -15.38
N ARG A 140 -7.29 -8.47 -14.73
CA ARG A 140 -6.28 -7.62 -15.38
C ARG A 140 -4.84 -7.93 -15.04
N VAL A 141 -4.57 -9.08 -14.40
CA VAL A 141 -3.20 -9.60 -14.40
C VAL A 141 -2.81 -10.03 -15.82
N SER A 142 -3.72 -10.49 -16.69
CA SER A 142 -3.35 -10.87 -18.07
C SER A 142 -3.33 -9.70 -19.07
N TYR A 143 -4.34 -8.83 -19.14
CA TYR A 143 -4.52 -7.92 -20.30
C TYR A 143 -3.80 -6.56 -20.21
N GLN A 144 -3.75 -5.91 -19.04
CA GLN A 144 -3.00 -4.65 -18.91
C GLN A 144 -1.49 -4.85 -18.78
N MET A 145 -1.05 -6.10 -18.57
CA MET A 145 0.37 -6.47 -18.52
C MET A 145 0.98 -6.77 -19.90
N ILE A 146 0.15 -6.94 -20.95
CA ILE A 146 0.57 -7.23 -22.32
C ILE A 146 0.58 -5.95 -23.19
N GLN A 147 -0.22 -4.93 -22.88
CA GLN A 147 -0.34 -3.73 -23.73
C GLN A 147 0.64 -2.58 -23.40
N ASN A 148 1.27 -2.56 -22.23
CA ASN A 148 2.29 -1.55 -21.90
C ASN A 148 3.71 -1.97 -22.32
N ASP A 149 3.80 -2.85 -23.31
CA ASP A 149 5.04 -3.34 -23.90
C ASP A 149 5.61 -2.26 -24.83
N GLU A 150 6.29 -1.26 -24.27
CA GLU A 150 7.23 -0.48 -25.08
C GLU A 150 8.48 -1.34 -25.32
N PRO A 151 8.83 -1.64 -26.58
CA PRO A 151 10.02 -2.41 -26.90
C PRO A 151 11.26 -1.53 -26.67
N GLY A 152 11.78 -1.49 -25.44
CA GLY A 152 13.04 -0.78 -25.22
C GLY A 152 13.60 -0.69 -23.81
N THR A 153 12.81 -0.73 -22.73
CA THR A 153 13.35 -0.36 -21.41
C THR A 153 13.27 -1.46 -20.34
N SER A 154 14.47 -1.97 -20.05
CA SER A 154 14.98 -2.46 -18.77
C SER A 154 14.44 -3.80 -18.25
N SER A 155 15.28 -4.83 -18.38
CA SER A 155 15.19 -6.14 -17.73
C SER A 155 14.98 -6.08 -16.20
N SER A 156 15.26 -4.95 -15.55
CA SER A 156 15.00 -4.70 -14.13
C SER A 156 13.50 -4.72 -13.79
N TRP A 157 12.66 -4.13 -14.66
CA TRP A 157 11.21 -4.08 -14.45
C TRP A 157 10.59 -5.49 -14.47
N PHE A 158 11.01 -6.33 -15.43
CA PHE A 158 10.54 -7.70 -15.56
C PHE A 158 10.97 -8.53 -14.35
N HIS A 159 12.21 -8.34 -13.87
CA HIS A 159 12.73 -9.09 -12.74
C HIS A 159 11.99 -8.75 -11.43
N GLN A 160 11.86 -7.47 -11.10
CA GLN A 160 11.18 -7.03 -9.87
C GLN A 160 9.68 -7.38 -9.92
N LYS A 161 9.04 -7.26 -11.10
CA LYS A 161 7.64 -7.64 -11.29
C LYS A 161 7.41 -9.15 -11.26
N ALA A 162 8.31 -9.96 -11.80
CA ALA A 162 8.25 -11.42 -11.72
C ALA A 162 8.53 -11.94 -10.30
N GLN A 163 9.43 -11.30 -9.54
CA GLN A 163 9.62 -11.60 -8.12
C GLN A 163 8.34 -11.32 -7.31
N MET A 164 7.63 -10.22 -7.59
CA MET A 164 6.32 -9.96 -6.99
C MET A 164 5.32 -11.09 -7.32
N LEU A 165 5.20 -11.51 -8.58
CA LEU A 165 4.26 -12.59 -8.95
C LEU A 165 4.61 -13.95 -8.30
N ARG A 166 5.90 -14.30 -8.21
CA ARG A 166 6.32 -15.60 -7.64
C ARG A 166 6.08 -15.72 -6.14
N GLY A 167 6.14 -14.62 -5.38
CA GLY A 167 5.85 -14.64 -3.94
C GLY A 167 4.36 -14.71 -3.58
N PHE A 168 3.46 -14.28 -4.47
CA PHE A 168 2.03 -14.08 -4.14
C PHE A 168 1.07 -15.13 -4.73
N PHE A 169 1.47 -15.90 -5.75
CA PHE A 169 0.62 -16.94 -6.35
C PHE A 169 0.94 -18.37 -5.89
N GLN A 170 1.75 -18.53 -4.83
CA GLN A 170 2.16 -19.84 -4.30
C GLN A 170 1.50 -20.20 -2.95
N ILE A 171 0.31 -19.65 -2.67
CA ILE A 171 -0.55 -20.06 -1.54
C ILE A 171 -1.93 -20.42 -2.09
#